data_AF-A0A958R0M8-F1
#
_entry.id   AF-A0A958R0M8-F1
#
_cell.length_a   1.000
_cell.length_b   1.000
_cell.length_c   1.000
_cell.angle_alpha   90.00
_cell.angle_beta   90.00
_cell.angle_gamma   90.00
#
_symmetry.space_group_name_H-M   'P 1'
#
loop_
_entity.id
_entity.type
_entity.pdbx_description
1 polymer ?
#
loop_
_entity_poly.entity_id
_entity_poly.type
_entity_poly.pdbx_seq_one_letter_code
_entity_poly.pdbx_strand_id
1 'polypeptide(L)'
;DKEVFRIVTEGYQLAKQKLEENMDVLHRMAEALLEHETIDSEEVTILVKGGGLPEINERRGDRQQKLDKERQLAAEEEAKKLAEEEEKKVQNKENEDRDPVGNTGPVTA
;
A
#
# COMPACT_ATOMS: atom_id res chain seq x y z
N ASP A 1 -24.40 37.02 -22.83
CA ASP A 1 -25.26 36.78 -21.65
C ASP A 1 -26.34 35.72 -21.85
N LYS A 2 -27.34 35.90 -22.73
CA LYS A 2 -28.43 34.91 -22.88
C LYS A 2 -27.96 33.47 -23.16
N GLU A 3 -26.97 33.31 -24.04
CA GLU A 3 -26.45 32.00 -24.42
C GLU A 3 -25.66 31.32 -23.29
N VAL A 4 -24.87 32.09 -22.54
CA VAL A 4 -24.15 31.60 -21.36
C VAL A 4 -25.14 31.12 -20.30
N PHE A 5 -26.19 31.92 -20.04
CA PHE A 5 -27.24 31.55 -19.09
C PHE A 5 -27.95 30.25 -19.50
N ARG A 6 -28.28 30.11 -20.79
CA ARG A 6 -28.93 28.91 -21.34
C ARG A 6 -28.09 27.65 -21.10
N ILE A 7 -26.81 27.68 -21.48
CA ILE A 7 -25.88 26.54 -21.35
C ILE A 7 -25.73 26.14 -19.87
N VAL A 8 -25.53 27.11 -18.97
CA VAL A 8 -25.37 26.84 -17.54
C VAL A 8 -26.65 26.23 -16.95
N THR A 9 -27.81 26.78 -17.32
CA THR A 9 -29.10 26.29 -16.82
C THR A 9 -29.38 24.88 -17.31
N GLU A 10 -29.17 24.59 -18.60
CA GLU A 10 -29.34 23.26 -19.16
C GLU A 10 -28.40 22.24 -18.51
N GLY A 11 -27.12 22.59 -18.33
CA GLY A 11 -26.15 21.74 -17.65
C GLY A 11 -26.54 21.45 -16.20
N TYR A 12 -27.01 22.47 -15.47
CA TYR A 12 -27.51 22.30 -14.10
C TYR A 12 -28.72 21.35 -14.04
N GLN A 13 -29.72 21.54 -14.91
CA GLN A 13 -30.91 20.69 -14.92
C GLN A 13 -30.55 19.24 -15.27
N LEU A 14 -29.67 19.03 -16.26
CA LEU A 14 -29.19 17.70 -16.62
C LEU A 14 -28.45 17.03 -15.45
N ALA A 15 -27.55 17.76 -14.79
CA ALA A 15 -26.82 17.24 -13.63
C ALA A 15 -27.77 16.89 -12.48
N LYS A 16 -28.72 17.77 -12.17
CA LYS A 16 -29.75 17.54 -11.14
C LYS A 16 -30.57 16.29 -11.45
N GLN A 17 -31.06 16.17 -12.69
CA GLN A 17 -31.81 15.00 -13.14
C GLN A 17 -30.96 13.73 -12.98
N LYS A 18 -29.68 13.74 -13.37
CA LYS A 18 -28.80 12.58 -13.24
C LYS A 18 -28.59 12.17 -11.78
N LEU A 19 -28.47 13.13 -10.86
CA LEU A 19 -28.38 12.84 -9.44
C LEU A 19 -29.69 12.28 -8.88
N GLU A 20 -30.83 12.87 -9.25
CA GLU A 20 -32.17 12.42 -8.83
C GLU A 20 -32.49 11.00 -9.35
N GLU A 21 -32.09 10.66 -10.57
CA GLU A 21 -32.21 9.31 -11.14
C GLU A 21 -31.37 8.26 -10.39
N ASN A 22 -30.35 8.68 -9.64
CA ASN A 22 -29.38 7.81 -8.97
C ASN A 22 -29.29 8.06 -7.46
N MET A 23 -30.41 8.44 -6.83
CA MET A 23 -30.43 8.76 -5.39
C MET A 23 -29.90 7.64 -4.50
N ASP A 24 -30.16 6.38 -4.84
CA ASP A 24 -29.65 5.22 -4.08
C ASP A 24 -28.12 5.15 -4.07
N VAL A 25 -27.48 5.52 -5.19
CA VAL A 25 -26.02 5.61 -5.28
C VAL A 25 -25.53 6.77 -4.41
N LEU A 26 -26.22 7.92 -4.46
CA LEU A 26 -25.85 9.09 -3.68
C LEU A 26 -25.94 8.83 -2.17
N HIS A 27 -26.99 8.13 -1.71
CA HIS A 27 -27.12 7.73 -0.31
C HIS A 27 -25.98 6.81 0.14
N ARG A 28 -25.63 5.80 -0.66
CA ARG A 28 -24.52 4.89 -0.34
C ARG A 28 -23.16 5.59 -0.36
N MET A 29 -22.96 6.55 -1.27
CA MET A 29 -21.77 7.43 -1.26
C MET A 29 -21.72 8.30 -0.01
N ALA A 30 -22.84 8.88 0.41
CA ALA A 30 -22.90 9.69 1.62
C ALA A 30 -22.57 8.85 2.87
N GLU A 31 -23.13 7.66 3.00
CA GLU A 31 -22.81 6.71 4.08
C GLU A 31 -21.32 6.34 4.09
N ALA A 32 -20.75 6.03 2.92
CA ALA A 32 -19.33 5.72 2.81
C ALA A 32 -18.42 6.88 3.20
N LEU A 33 -18.76 8.10 2.80
CA LEU A 33 -18.01 9.31 3.16
C LEU A 33 -18.19 9.70 4.63
N LEU A 34 -19.32 9.40 5.26
CA LEU A 34 -19.50 9.64 6.69
C LEU A 34 -18.62 8.73 7.53
N GLU A 35 -18.44 7.48 7.11
CA GLU A 35 -17.59 6.50 7.83
C GLU A 35 -16.10 6.75 7.59
N HIS A 36 -15.71 6.99 6.33
CA HIS A 36 -14.30 6.95 5.91
C HIS A 36 -13.69 8.32 5.54
N GLU A 37 -14.49 9.39 5.54
CA GLU A 37 -14.18 10.77 5.11
C GLU A 37 -13.77 10.93 3.63
N THR A 38 -13.10 9.92 3.07
CA THR A 38 -12.59 9.86 1.71
C THR A 38 -12.83 8.47 1.12
N ILE A 39 -13.11 8.43 -0.18
CA ILE A 39 -13.29 7.20 -0.95
C ILE A 39 -12.45 7.25 -2.23
N ASP A 40 -11.88 6.11 -2.63
CA ASP A 40 -11.11 5.98 -3.86
C ASP A 40 -11.99 5.65 -5.09
N SER A 41 -11.42 5.72 -6.30
CA SER A 41 -12.18 5.51 -7.54
C SER A 41 -12.76 4.09 -7.67
N GLU A 42 -12.11 3.09 -7.07
CA GLU A 42 -12.59 1.70 -7.08
C GLU A 42 -13.76 1.53 -6.11
N GLU A 43 -13.72 2.18 -4.94
CA GLU A 43 -14.84 2.28 -3.99
C GLU A 43 -16.05 2.97 -4.62
N VAL A 44 -15.84 4.09 -5.32
CA VAL A 44 -16.89 4.75 -6.11
C VAL A 44 -17.52 3.79 -7.10
N THR A 45 -16.71 2.98 -7.78
CA THR A 45 -17.21 1.99 -8.75
C THR A 45 -18.07 0.91 -8.09
N ILE A 46 -17.68 0.43 -6.91
CA ILE A 46 -18.45 -0.54 -6.11
C ILE A 46 -19.82 0.06 -5.75
N LEU A 47 -19.84 1.29 -5.26
CA LEU A 47 -21.05 2.00 -4.88
C LEU A 47 -21.96 2.24 -6.10
N VAL A 48 -21.43 2.66 -7.24
CA VAL A 48 -22.25 2.82 -8.45
C VAL A 48 -22.88 1.48 -8.90
N LYS A 49 -22.16 0.36 -8.74
CA LYS A 49 -22.62 -0.98 -9.17
C LYS A 49 -23.66 -1.64 -8.26
N GLY A 50 -23.98 -1.06 -7.11
CA GLY A 50 -24.94 -1.67 -6.17
C GLY A 50 -24.32 -2.12 -4.84
N GLY A 51 -22.99 -2.10 -4.71
CA GLY A 51 -22.33 -2.41 -3.43
C GLY A 51 -22.54 -1.32 -2.38
N GLY A 52 -22.32 -1.64 -1.11
CA GLY A 52 -22.45 -0.74 0.01
C GLY A 52 -21.19 -0.68 0.88
N LEU A 53 -21.41 -0.25 2.13
CA LEU A 53 -20.35 -0.12 3.13
C LEU A 53 -19.63 -1.44 3.47
N PRO A 54 -20.32 -2.60 3.59
CA PRO A 54 -19.66 -3.87 3.86
C PRO A 54 -18.59 -4.23 2.83
N GLU A 55 -18.90 -4.08 1.54
CA GLU A 55 -17.99 -4.39 0.44
C GLU A 55 -16.77 -3.46 0.41
N ILE A 56 -16.95 -2.19 0.80
CA ILE A 56 -15.85 -1.24 0.98
C ILE A 56 -14.94 -1.70 2.12
N ASN A 57 -15.53 -2.07 3.25
CA ASN A 57 -14.78 -2.50 4.43
C ASN A 57 -13.99 -3.79 4.17
N GLU A 58 -14.58 -4.75 3.48
CA GLU A 58 -13.90 -5.97 3.02
C GLU A 58 -12.71 -5.63 2.11
N ARG A 59 -12.92 -4.81 1.08
CA ARG A 59 -11.84 -4.40 0.17
C ARG A 59 -10.69 -3.70 0.90
N ARG A 60 -11.01 -2.82 1.85
CA ARG A 60 -10.00 -2.13 2.67
C ARG A 60 -9.24 -3.12 3.56
N GLY A 61 -9.96 -4.06 4.18
CA GLY A 61 -9.37 -5.15 4.95
C GLY A 61 -8.40 -6.00 4.13
N ASP A 62 -8.81 -6.45 2.95
CA ASP A 62 -7.97 -7.25 2.05
C ASP A 62 -6.70 -6.50 1.63
N ARG A 63 -6.82 -5.20 1.35
CA ARG A 63 -5.67 -4.36 1.00
C ARG A 63 -4.71 -4.24 2.18
N GLN A 64 -5.23 -4.01 3.38
CA GLN A 64 -4.44 -3.91 4.59
C GLN A 64 -3.69 -5.22 4.87
N GLN A 65 -4.36 -6.36 4.77
CA GLN A 65 -3.74 -7.68 4.94
C GLN A 65 -2.61 -7.94 3.94
N LYS A 66 -2.79 -7.55 2.67
CA LYS A 66 -1.74 -7.66 1.65
C LYS A 66 -0.53 -6.80 2.00
N LEU A 67 -0.75 -5.55 2.39
CA LEU A 67 0.33 -4.63 2.80
C LEU A 67 1.08 -5.15 4.03
N ASP A 68 0.36 -5.69 5.01
CA ASP A 68 0.99 -6.23 6.23
C ASP A 68 1.80 -7.49 5.91
N LYS A 69 1.30 -8.36 5.03
CA LYS A 69 2.05 -9.52 4.56
C LYS A 69 3.32 -9.12 3.81
N GLU A 70 3.24 -8.13 2.91
CA GLU A 70 4.41 -7.61 2.18
C GLU A 70 5.45 -7.02 3.14
N ARG A 71 5.02 -6.27 4.15
CA ARG A 71 5.91 -5.71 5.18
C ARG A 71 6.58 -6.80 6.01
N GLN A 72 5.85 -7.85 6.39
CA GLN A 72 6.40 -9.00 7.11
C GLN A 72 7.46 -9.71 6.28
N LEU A 73 7.16 -10.00 5.02
CA LEU A 73 8.11 -10.65 4.10
C LEU A 73 9.38 -9.79 3.93
N ALA A 74 9.24 -8.47 3.77
CA ALA A 74 10.37 -7.56 3.66
C ALA A 74 11.22 -7.54 4.95
N ALA A 75 10.58 -7.52 6.13
CA ALA A 75 11.29 -7.55 7.41
C ALA A 75 12.00 -8.89 7.64
N GLU A 76 11.41 -10.02 7.25
CA GLU A 76 12.05 -11.34 7.31
C GLU A 76 13.26 -11.43 6.37
N GLU A 77 13.16 -10.88 5.16
CA GLU A 77 14.28 -10.82 4.22
C GLU A 77 15.42 -9.93 4.74
N GLU A 78 15.09 -8.77 5.32
CA GLU A 78 16.07 -7.87 5.92
C GLU A 78 16.78 -8.53 7.12
N ALA A 79 16.04 -9.18 8.01
CA ALA A 79 16.59 -9.91 9.15
C ALA A 79 17.55 -11.03 8.72
N LYS A 80 17.20 -11.78 7.65
CA LYS A 80 18.08 -12.82 7.09
C LYS A 80 19.36 -12.23 6.52
N LYS A 81 19.29 -11.10 5.79
CA LYS A 81 20.47 -10.42 5.25
C LYS A 81 21.41 -9.92 6.34
N LEU A 82 20.89 -9.32 7.40
CA LEU A 82 21.72 -8.91 8.54
C LEU A 82 22.39 -10.11 9.21
N ALA A 83 21.68 -11.22 9.39
CA ALA A 83 22.27 -12.44 9.96
C ALA A 83 23.41 -12.99 9.09
N GLU A 84 23.23 -13.06 7.78
CA GLU A 84 24.28 -13.49 6.85
C GLU A 84 25.48 -12.53 6.81
N GLU A 85 25.26 -11.22 6.95
CA GLU A 85 26.35 -10.24 7.03
C GLU A 85 27.12 -10.31 8.35
N GLU A 86 26.43 -10.53 9.48
CA GLU A 86 27.04 -10.77 10.78
C GLU A 86 27.91 -12.05 10.73
N GLU A 87 27.39 -13.15 10.17
CA GLU A 87 28.15 -14.40 9.99
C GLU A 87 29.40 -14.20 9.12
N LYS A 88 29.30 -13.45 8.01
CA LYS A 88 30.44 -13.12 7.14
C LYS A 88 31.47 -12.24 7.85
N LYS A 89 31.05 -11.29 8.69
CA LYS A 89 31.95 -10.43 9.49
C LYS A 89 32.69 -11.23 10.56
N VAL A 90 32.02 -12.19 11.21
CA VAL A 90 32.64 -13.08 12.20
C VAL A 90 33.70 -13.98 11.53
N GLN A 91 33.38 -14.57 10.37
CA GLN A 91 34.33 -15.40 9.63
C GLN A 91 35.55 -14.60 9.11
N ASN A 92 35.37 -13.36 8.65
CA ASN A 92 36.50 -12.53 8.22
C ASN A 92 37.42 -12.15 9.40
N LYS A 93 36.87 -11.84 10.58
CA LYS A 93 37.67 -11.57 11.78
C LYS A 93 38.45 -12.81 12.26
N GLU A 94 37.82 -13.99 12.25
CA GLU A 94 38.51 -15.25 12.60
C GLU A 94 39.65 -15.62 11.63
N ASN A 95 39.55 -15.18 10.36
CA ASN A 95 40.61 -15.37 9.37
C ASN A 95 41.72 -14.31 9.47
N GLU A 96 41.42 -13.07 9.92
CA GLU A 96 42.41 -12.02 10.19
C GLU A 96 43.23 -12.25 11.47
N ASP A 97 42.64 -12.85 12.52
CA ASP A 97 43.34 -13.19 13.77
C ASP A 97 44.29 -14.40 13.64
N ARG A 98 44.30 -15.09 12.49
CA ARG A 98 45.29 -16.14 12.17
C ARG A 98 46.49 -15.53 11.46
N ASP A 99 47.43 -15.02 12.26
CA ASP A 99 48.74 -14.54 11.81
C ASP A 99 49.44 -15.56 10.86
N PRO A 100 49.89 -15.18 9.65
CA PRO A 100 50.47 -16.09 8.67
C PRO A 100 51.98 -16.31 8.90
N VAL A 101 52.48 -16.12 10.12
CA VAL A 101 53.92 -16.22 10.38
C VAL A 101 54.35 -17.67 10.25
N GLY A 102 54.95 -17.94 9.10
CA GLY A 102 55.53 -19.21 8.70
C GLY A 102 56.36 -19.82 9.82
N ASN A 103 56.23 -21.13 9.92
CA ASN A 103 57.07 -22.02 10.68
C ASN A 103 58.56 -21.67 10.47
N THR A 104 59.15 -20.89 11.39
CA THR A 104 60.60 -20.70 11.46
C THR A 104 61.14 -21.65 12.52
N GLY A 105 61.37 -22.90 12.11
CA GLY A 105 62.22 -23.79 12.88
C GLY A 105 63.64 -23.22 12.95
N PRO A 106 64.37 -23.39 14.08
CA PRO A 106 65.71 -22.84 14.21
C PRO A 106 66.65 -23.51 13.22
N VAL A 107 67.25 -22.73 12.31
CA VAL A 107 68.32 -23.20 11.44
C VAL A 107 69.55 -23.42 12.31
N THR A 108 70.04 -24.67 12.30
CA THR A 108 71.22 -25.12 13.05
C THR A 108 72.49 -24.43 12.53
N ALA A 109 73.38 -24.07 13.46
CA ALA A 109 74.59 -23.26 13.26
C ALA A 109 75.71 -23.96 12.47
#